data_AF-A0A2D4S756-F1
#
_entry.id   AF-A0A2D4S756-F1
#
_cell.length_a   1.000
_cell.length_b   1.000
_cell.length_c   1.000
_cell.angle_alpha   90.00
_cell.angle_beta   90.00
_cell.angle_gamma   90.00
#
_symmetry.space_group_name_H-M   'P 1'
#
loop_
_entity.id
_entity.type
_entity.pdbx_description
1 polymer ?
#
loop_
_entity_poly.entity_id
_entity_poly.type
_entity_poly.pdbx_seq_one_letter_code
_entity_poly.pdbx_strand_id
1 'polypeptide(L)'
;MFELILQFTNEQRSIIHLILHVLVPMLVALVFVPKAHWKGVWLVLVATMAVDIDHLLATPIYAPNRCSIFFHPLHQMLPISFYALMTVWPVVKRLLKGSIKPFDAWLGWVGVGLLIHMLLDGLDCVWMKVS
;
A
#
# COMPACT_ATOMS: atom_id res chain seq x y z
N MET A 1 -10.58 31.02 -4.76
CA MET A 1 -11.26 29.71 -4.73
C MET A 1 -10.26 28.57 -4.87
N PHE A 2 -9.49 28.51 -5.97
CA PHE A 2 -8.47 27.48 -6.17
C PHE A 2 -7.40 27.43 -5.07
N GLU A 3 -6.79 28.56 -4.73
CA GLU A 3 -5.79 28.64 -3.64
C GLU A 3 -6.33 28.19 -2.28
N LEU A 4 -7.58 28.51 -1.98
CA LEU A 4 -8.24 28.09 -0.73
C LEU A 4 -8.40 26.57 -0.67
N ILE A 5 -8.76 25.95 -1.82
CA ILE A 5 -8.88 24.50 -1.94
C ILE A 5 -7.51 23.85 -1.78
N LEU A 6 -6.47 24.39 -2.43
CA LEU A 6 -5.10 23.87 -2.29
C LEU A 6 -4.62 23.94 -0.84
N GLN A 7 -4.77 25.09 -0.18
CA GLN A 7 -4.38 25.26 1.21
C GLN A 7 -5.11 24.28 2.13
N PHE A 8 -6.44 24.20 2.00
CA PHE A 8 -7.23 23.23 2.77
C PHE A 8 -6.76 21.80 2.55
N THR A 9 -6.49 21.42 1.30
CA THR A 9 -6.08 20.05 0.97
C THR A 9 -4.69 19.74 1.54
N ASN A 10 -3.77 20.71 1.53
CA ASN A 10 -2.45 20.56 2.16
C ASN A 10 -2.53 20.44 3.69
N GLU A 11 -3.40 21.21 4.34
CA GLU A 11 -3.63 21.10 5.79
C GLU A 11 -4.19 19.73 6.19
N GLN A 12 -5.00 19.11 5.32
CA GLN A 12 -5.63 17.81 5.55
C GLN A 12 -4.84 16.62 4.95
N ARG A 13 -3.65 16.85 4.40
CA ARG A 13 -2.86 15.83 3.67
C ARG A 13 -2.74 14.51 4.43
N SER A 14 -2.34 14.55 5.70
CA SER A 14 -2.14 13.34 6.52
C SER A 14 -3.43 12.55 6.75
N ILE A 15 -4.57 13.24 6.90
CA ILE A 15 -5.87 12.58 7.06
C ILE A 15 -6.28 11.92 5.74
N ILE A 16 -6.10 12.64 4.62
CA ILE A 16 -6.37 12.12 3.28
C ILE A 16 -5.51 10.88 3.02
N HIS A 17 -4.22 10.93 3.30
CA HIS A 17 -3.29 9.82 3.15
C HIS A 17 -3.73 8.57 3.94
N LEU A 18 -4.08 8.73 5.22
CA LEU A 18 -4.57 7.61 6.04
C LEU A 18 -5.89 7.03 5.53
N ILE A 19 -6.80 7.88 5.07
CA ILE A 19 -8.06 7.44 4.46
C ILE A 19 -7.80 6.64 3.18
N LEU A 20 -6.85 7.08 2.34
CA LEU A 20 -6.50 6.40 1.08
C LEU A 20 -5.98 4.99 1.33
N HIS A 21 -5.19 4.80 2.38
CA HIS A 21 -4.68 3.49 2.82
C HIS A 21 -5.78 2.48 3.20
N VAL A 22 -7.01 2.94 3.45
CA VAL A 22 -8.17 2.06 3.67
C VAL A 22 -9.09 1.99 2.45
N LEU A 23 -9.36 3.13 1.81
CA LEU A 23 -10.29 3.22 0.69
C LEU A 23 -9.75 2.60 -0.58
N VAL A 24 -8.47 2.79 -0.91
CA VAL A 24 -7.89 2.22 -2.14
C VAL A 24 -7.88 0.68 -2.08
N PRO A 25 -7.44 0.04 -0.98
CA PRO A 25 -7.65 -1.40 -0.78
C PRO A 25 -9.10 -1.87 -0.93
N MET A 26 -10.06 -1.11 -0.39
CA MET A 26 -11.48 -1.43 -0.51
C MET A 26 -11.93 -1.42 -1.97
N LEU A 27 -11.58 -0.38 -2.73
CA LEU A 27 -11.90 -0.28 -4.15
C LEU A 27 -11.26 -1.41 -4.96
N VAL A 28 -9.99 -1.73 -4.71
CA VAL A 28 -9.30 -2.86 -5.35
C VAL A 28 -10.04 -4.17 -5.06
N ALA A 29 -10.40 -4.44 -3.80
CA ALA A 29 -11.15 -5.63 -3.46
C ALA A 29 -12.53 -5.69 -4.15
N LEU A 30 -13.26 -4.57 -4.20
CA LEU A 30 -14.58 -4.50 -4.83
C LEU A 30 -14.54 -4.71 -6.35
N VAL A 31 -13.48 -4.24 -7.01
CA VAL A 31 -13.34 -4.32 -8.48
C VAL A 31 -12.79 -5.68 -8.93
N PHE A 32 -11.80 -6.22 -8.22
CA PHE A 32 -11.04 -7.39 -8.69
C PHE A 32 -11.42 -8.72 -8.02
N VAL A 33 -12.27 -8.71 -6.99
CA VAL A 33 -12.63 -9.91 -6.22
C VAL A 33 -14.14 -10.19 -6.35
N PRO A 34 -14.57 -11.46 -6.51
CA PRO A 34 -15.99 -11.81 -6.49
C PRO A 34 -16.71 -11.31 -5.24
N LYS A 35 -17.99 -10.92 -5.40
CA LYS A 35 -18.82 -10.35 -4.33
C LYS A 35 -18.90 -11.21 -3.06
N ALA A 36 -18.71 -12.53 -3.17
CA ALA A 36 -18.71 -13.43 -2.02
C ALA A 36 -17.44 -13.31 -1.14
N HIS A 37 -16.34 -12.78 -1.68
CA HIS A 37 -15.02 -12.84 -1.04
C HIS A 37 -14.33 -11.48 -0.85
N TRP A 38 -14.86 -10.39 -1.45
CA TRP A 38 -14.19 -9.08 -1.42
C TRP A 38 -13.87 -8.59 0.00
N LYS A 39 -14.75 -8.83 0.99
CA LYS A 39 -14.51 -8.42 2.38
C LYS A 39 -13.27 -9.09 2.97
N GLY A 40 -13.07 -10.37 2.69
CA GLY A 40 -11.90 -11.13 3.17
C GLY A 40 -10.61 -10.63 2.54
N VAL A 41 -10.61 -10.36 1.24
CA VAL A 41 -9.44 -9.78 0.56
C VAL A 41 -9.17 -8.36 1.03
N TRP A 42 -10.21 -7.53 1.19
CA TRP A 42 -10.06 -6.18 1.74
C TRP A 42 -9.40 -6.19 3.12
N LEU A 43 -9.81 -7.09 4.01
CA LEU A 43 -9.18 -7.24 5.33
C LEU A 43 -7.70 -7.62 5.23
N VAL A 44 -7.30 -8.46 4.28
CA VAL A 44 -5.87 -8.75 4.02
C VAL A 44 -5.13 -7.50 3.56
N LEU A 45 -5.68 -6.79 2.58
CA LEU A 45 -5.04 -5.60 2.02
C LEU A 45 -4.91 -4.48 3.07
N VAL A 46 -5.85 -4.35 4.01
CA VAL A 46 -5.73 -3.40 5.13
C VAL A 46 -4.78 -3.93 6.21
N ALA A 47 -4.72 -5.24 6.44
CA ALA A 47 -3.78 -5.82 7.40
C ALA A 47 -2.30 -5.58 7.01
N THR A 48 -2.00 -5.36 5.72
CA THR A 48 -0.62 -5.04 5.29
C THR A 48 -0.14 -3.67 5.75
N MET A 49 -1.01 -2.79 6.24
CA MET A 49 -0.61 -1.53 6.90
C MET A 49 0.32 -1.78 8.10
N ALA A 50 0.33 -3.00 8.65
CA ALA A 50 1.29 -3.42 9.65
C ALA A 50 2.76 -3.30 9.20
N VAL A 51 3.04 -3.09 7.90
CA VAL A 51 4.38 -2.77 7.40
C VAL A 51 4.96 -1.50 8.07
N ASP A 52 4.11 -0.53 8.43
CA ASP A 52 4.50 0.73 9.09
C ASP A 52 5.00 0.53 10.53
N ILE A 53 4.91 -0.67 11.09
CA ILE A 53 5.55 -0.98 12.37
C ILE A 53 7.08 -0.75 12.26
N ASP A 54 7.65 -0.76 11.05
CA ASP A 54 9.05 -0.40 10.81
C ASP A 54 9.39 1.07 11.11
N HIS A 55 8.39 1.95 11.29
CA HIS A 55 8.59 3.32 11.77
C HIS A 55 9.24 3.36 13.15
N LEU A 56 8.98 2.35 13.98
CA LEU A 56 9.60 2.22 15.30
C LEU A 56 11.12 2.01 15.24
N LEU A 57 11.66 1.62 14.08
CA LEU A 57 13.08 1.41 13.85
C LEU A 57 13.79 2.66 13.31
N ALA A 58 13.05 3.75 13.06
CA ALA A 58 13.61 4.94 12.44
C ALA A 58 13.91 6.05 13.46
N THR A 59 14.89 6.90 13.14
CA THR A 59 15.27 8.05 13.98
C THR A 59 15.15 9.35 13.17
N PRO A 60 14.25 10.29 13.54
CA PRO A 60 13.27 10.20 14.63
C PRO A 60 12.12 9.22 14.32
N ILE A 61 11.52 8.64 15.36
CA ILE A 61 10.41 7.67 15.23
C ILE A 61 9.24 8.29 14.46
N TYR A 62 8.82 9.51 14.83
CA TYR A 62 7.73 10.22 14.19
C TYR A 62 8.19 11.59 13.68
N ALA A 63 7.89 11.88 12.40
CA ALA A 63 8.09 13.18 11.79
C ALA A 63 6.98 13.41 10.73
N PRO A 64 6.06 14.37 10.92
CA PRO A 64 4.85 14.51 10.10
C PRO A 64 5.09 15.01 8.66
N ASN A 65 6.27 15.59 8.39
CA ASN A 65 6.64 16.10 7.07
C ASN A 65 7.87 15.38 6.53
N ARG A 66 7.88 14.05 6.64
CA ARG A 66 8.97 13.20 6.16
C ARG A 66 8.41 12.18 5.18
N CYS A 67 9.11 12.02 4.06
CA CYS A 67 8.83 10.94 3.13
C CYS A 67 9.17 9.56 3.75
N SER A 68 8.21 8.62 3.73
CA SER A 68 8.41 7.25 4.23
C SER A 68 9.33 6.42 3.32
N ILE A 69 9.20 6.59 2.00
CA ILE A 69 9.99 5.85 1.01
C ILE A 69 11.48 6.20 1.14
N PHE A 70 12.33 5.16 1.15
CA PHE A 70 13.77 5.23 1.43
C PHE A 70 14.17 5.65 2.85
N PHE A 71 13.23 5.94 3.75
CA PHE A 71 13.56 6.28 5.14
C PHE A 71 13.46 5.07 6.06
N HIS A 72 12.44 4.22 5.86
CA HIS A 72 12.21 3.07 6.73
C HIS A 72 12.76 1.76 6.14
N PRO A 73 13.13 0.77 6.98
CA PRO A 73 13.73 -0.49 6.51
C PRO A 73 12.88 -1.27 5.51
N LEU A 74 11.55 -1.34 5.69
CA LEU A 74 10.63 -2.06 4.81
C LEU A 74 10.13 -1.20 3.63
N HIS A 75 10.46 0.09 3.64
CA HIS A 75 10.16 1.04 2.58
C HIS A 75 11.37 1.29 1.64
N GLN A 76 12.35 0.39 1.68
CA GLN A 76 13.51 0.36 0.77
C GLN A 76 13.19 -0.42 -0.51
N MET A 77 13.96 -0.19 -1.58
CA MET A 77 13.75 -0.86 -2.88
C MET A 77 13.86 -2.38 -2.81
N LEU A 78 14.72 -2.91 -1.94
CA LEU A 78 14.88 -4.35 -1.80
C LEU A 78 13.59 -5.02 -1.26
N PRO A 79 13.02 -4.64 -0.10
CA PRO A 79 11.69 -5.08 0.31
C PRO A 79 10.60 -4.86 -0.73
N ILE A 80 10.55 -3.68 -1.36
CA ILE A 80 9.55 -3.36 -2.39
C ILE A 80 9.63 -4.35 -3.56
N SER A 81 10.84 -4.76 -3.96
CA SER A 81 11.02 -5.76 -5.00
C SER A 81 10.46 -7.13 -4.59
N PHE A 82 10.59 -7.52 -3.32
CA PHE A 82 9.95 -8.75 -2.82
C PHE A 82 8.43 -8.66 -2.84
N TYR A 83 7.84 -7.50 -2.53
CA TYR A 83 6.39 -7.31 -2.61
C TYR A 83 5.88 -7.46 -4.03
N ALA A 84 6.62 -6.91 -5.02
CA ALA A 84 6.33 -7.13 -6.43
C ALA A 84 6.43 -8.60 -6.85
N LEU A 85 7.46 -9.32 -6.37
CA LEU A 85 7.59 -10.76 -6.60
C LEU A 85 6.41 -11.55 -6.01
N MET A 86 5.97 -11.20 -4.80
CA MET A 86 4.79 -11.79 -4.15
C MET A 86 3.53 -11.56 -5.01
N THR A 87 3.32 -10.34 -5.53
CA THR A 87 2.18 -10.01 -6.38
C THR A 87 2.13 -10.82 -7.68
N VAL A 88 3.27 -10.98 -8.36
CA VAL A 88 3.31 -11.70 -9.66
C VAL A 88 3.35 -13.22 -9.50
N TRP A 89 3.71 -13.72 -8.32
CA TRP A 89 3.86 -15.15 -8.03
C TRP A 89 2.66 -16.04 -8.44
N PRO A 90 1.39 -15.70 -8.11
CA PRO A 90 0.24 -16.55 -8.47
C PRO A 90 0.03 -16.59 -9.98
N VAL A 91 0.33 -15.47 -10.67
CA VAL A 91 0.23 -15.37 -12.13
C VAL A 91 1.29 -16.25 -12.78
N VAL A 92 2.54 -16.13 -12.36
CA VAL A 92 3.66 -16.95 -12.86
C VAL A 92 3.39 -18.44 -12.64
N LYS A 93 2.90 -18.84 -11.45
CA LYS A 93 2.58 -20.25 -11.20
C LYS A 93 1.40 -20.77 -12.01
N ARG A 94 0.38 -19.96 -12.26
CA ARG A 94 -0.70 -20.32 -13.18
C ARG A 94 -0.15 -20.57 -14.58
N LEU A 95 0.73 -19.70 -15.07
CA LEU A 95 1.34 -19.84 -16.40
C LEU A 95 2.23 -21.08 -16.51
N LEU A 96 3.04 -21.38 -15.48
CA LEU A 96 4.00 -22.49 -15.52
C LEU A 96 3.40 -23.87 -15.20
N LYS A 97 2.41 -23.95 -14.29
CA LYS A 97 1.92 -25.21 -13.71
C LYS A 97 0.41 -25.43 -13.85
N GLY A 98 -0.33 -24.46 -14.40
CA GLY A 98 -1.79 -24.53 -14.61
C GLY A 98 -2.66 -24.51 -13.35
N SER A 99 -2.07 -24.69 -12.16
CA SER A 99 -2.79 -24.78 -10.88
C SER A 99 -2.26 -23.77 -9.86
N ILE A 100 -3.17 -23.09 -9.17
CA ILE A 100 -2.88 -22.17 -8.06
C ILE A 100 -3.37 -22.82 -6.77
N LYS A 101 -2.53 -22.89 -5.74
CA LYS A 101 -2.96 -23.30 -4.40
C LYS A 101 -3.54 -22.10 -3.63
N PRO A 102 -4.41 -22.30 -2.64
CA PRO A 102 -4.92 -21.20 -1.82
C PRO A 102 -3.83 -20.29 -1.27
N PHE A 103 -2.73 -20.87 -0.76
CA PHE A 103 -1.57 -20.13 -0.26
C PHE A 103 -0.98 -19.16 -1.30
N ASP A 104 -0.89 -19.56 -2.56
CA ASP A 104 -0.32 -18.70 -3.60
C ASP A 104 -1.19 -17.46 -3.83
N ALA A 105 -2.52 -17.64 -3.85
CA ALA A 105 -3.45 -16.53 -3.98
C ALA A 105 -3.35 -15.57 -2.77
N TRP A 106 -3.28 -16.10 -1.54
CA TRP A 106 -3.09 -15.26 -0.34
C TRP A 106 -1.76 -14.48 -0.39
N LEU A 107 -0.66 -15.13 -0.78
CA LEU A 107 0.64 -14.47 -0.94
C LEU A 107 0.57 -13.33 -1.96
N GLY A 108 -0.12 -13.56 -3.07
CA GLY A 108 -0.38 -12.54 -4.10
C GLY A 108 -1.12 -11.33 -3.54
N TRP A 109 -2.20 -11.55 -2.79
CA TRP A 109 -2.96 -10.46 -2.18
C TRP A 109 -2.17 -9.69 -1.13
N VAL A 110 -1.34 -10.36 -0.32
CA VAL A 110 -0.43 -9.67 0.60
C VAL A 110 0.55 -8.80 -0.18
N GLY A 111 1.14 -9.30 -1.27
CA GLY A 111 2.02 -8.50 -2.14
C GLY A 111 1.30 -7.28 -2.72
N VAL A 112 0.06 -7.45 -3.20
CA VAL A 112 -0.77 -6.35 -3.72
C VAL A 112 -1.02 -5.29 -2.64
N GLY A 113 -1.37 -5.69 -1.42
CA GLY A 113 -1.59 -4.76 -0.30
C GLY A 113 -0.34 -3.95 0.02
N LEU A 114 0.81 -4.62 0.10
CA LEU A 114 2.10 -3.96 0.32
C LEU A 114 2.48 -3.02 -0.82
N LEU A 115 2.24 -3.38 -2.08
CA LEU A 115 2.50 -2.45 -3.19
C LEU A 115 1.57 -1.24 -3.22
N ILE A 116 0.28 -1.43 -2.90
CA ILE A 116 -0.66 -0.30 -2.76
C ILE A 116 -0.18 0.63 -1.65
N HIS A 117 0.27 0.08 -0.52
CA HIS A 117 0.86 0.85 0.57
C HIS A 117 2.02 1.72 0.10
N MET A 118 3.03 1.09 -0.52
CA MET A 118 4.23 1.79 -1.02
C MET A 118 3.90 2.84 -2.08
N LEU A 119 2.88 2.58 -2.91
CA LEU A 119 2.41 3.56 -3.89
C LEU A 119 1.80 4.78 -3.21
N LEU A 120 0.94 4.59 -2.20
CA LEU A 120 0.29 5.69 -1.48
C LEU A 120 1.30 6.52 -0.67
N ASP A 121 2.29 5.88 -0.07
CA ASP A 121 3.42 6.54 0.58
C ASP A 121 4.26 7.34 -0.42
N GLY A 122 4.54 6.76 -1.59
CA GLY A 122 5.22 7.46 -2.68
C GLY A 122 4.44 8.67 -3.18
N LEU A 123 3.11 8.57 -3.27
CA LEU A 123 2.25 9.69 -3.65
C LEU A 123 2.24 10.81 -2.60
N ASP A 124 2.23 10.48 -1.30
CA ASP A 124 2.37 11.49 -0.23
C ASP A 124 3.75 12.17 -0.29
N CYS A 125 4.81 11.41 -0.57
CA CYS A 125 6.14 11.96 -0.80
C CYS A 125 6.20 12.94 -1.99
N VAL A 126 5.47 12.64 -3.08
CA VAL A 126 5.37 13.56 -4.22
C VAL A 126 4.56 14.79 -3.83
N TRP A 127 3.42 14.61 -3.14
CA TRP A 127 2.59 15.70 -2.65
C TRP A 127 3.42 16.69 -1.83
N MET A 128 4.17 16.21 -0.84
CA MET A 128 5.08 17.03 0.00
C MET A 128 6.09 17.87 -0.77
N LYS A 129 6.50 17.43 -1.97
CA LYS A 129 7.49 18.14 -2.79
C LYS A 129 6.89 19.21 -3.68
N VAL A 130 5.59 19.10 -4.00
CA VAL A 130 4.91 19.99 -4.95
C VAL A 130 3.93 20.95 -4.28
N SER A 131 3.60 20.74 -3.01
CA SER A 131 2.83 21.64 -2.14
C SER A 131 3.72 22.68 -1.46
#